data_AF-A0ABC9FY25-F1
#
_entry.id   AF-A0ABC9FY25-F1
#
_cell.length_a   1.000
_cell.length_b   1.000
_cell.length_c   1.000
_cell.angle_alpha   90.00
_cell.angle_beta   90.00
_cell.angle_gamma   90.00
#
_symmetry.space_group_name_H-M   'P 1'
#
loop_
_entity.id
_entity.type
_entity.pdbx_description
1 polymer ?
#
loop_
_entity_poly.entity_id
_entity_poly.type
_entity_poly.pdbx_seq_one_letter_code
_entity_poly.pdbx_strand_id
1 'polypeptide(L)'
;MASSLPQPVVGRRVTVLTIDGGGIRGIIPGTILAFLEKKLQELDGADARLADYFDYIAGTSTGGLITAMLAAPDKDKRPLFSAKKINEFYMENGPRIFPQRSWPDLVNTLIEIKGPKYDGKFLRSKIQSLLGTTRMHETLANIVIPTFDVKNLQPTIFSTFDAQTMPLKDALLSDVCISTSAATYLPAHFFQTKDEADKDTASVSKNFSQSFTE
;
A
#
# COMPACT_ATOMS: atom_id res chain seq x y z
N MET A 1 -16.45 21.30 10.77
CA MET A 1 -15.43 22.28 10.36
C MET A 1 -14.66 21.65 9.21
N ALA A 2 -14.51 22.34 8.06
CA ALA A 2 -13.73 21.82 6.95
C ALA A 2 -12.26 21.72 7.41
N SER A 3 -11.73 20.51 7.48
CA SER A 3 -10.34 20.29 7.84
C SER A 3 -9.47 20.79 6.70
N SER A 4 -8.56 21.72 7.01
CA SER A 4 -7.65 22.29 6.00
C SER A 4 -6.72 21.20 5.48
N LEU A 5 -6.52 21.14 4.16
CA LEU A 5 -5.53 20.26 3.54
C LEU A 5 -4.13 20.52 4.15
N PRO A 6 -3.31 19.49 4.34
CA PRO A 6 -1.89 19.63 4.66
C PRO A 6 -1.24 20.67 3.74
N GLN A 7 -0.52 21.61 4.37
CA GLN A 7 0.28 22.60 3.66
C GLN A 7 1.37 21.86 2.86
N PRO A 8 1.67 22.29 1.61
CA PRO A 8 2.78 21.71 0.86
C PRO A 8 4.06 21.82 1.66
N VAL A 9 4.89 20.78 1.62
CA VAL A 9 6.15 20.68 2.34
C VAL A 9 7.10 21.79 1.88
N VAL A 10 7.07 22.15 0.57
CA VAL A 10 7.86 23.26 0.02
C VAL A 10 7.13 23.98 -1.13
N GLY A 11 6.85 25.28 -0.96
CA GLY A 11 6.43 26.19 -2.04
C GLY A 11 4.91 26.39 -2.18
N ARG A 12 4.48 27.00 -3.32
CA ARG A 12 3.07 27.36 -3.59
C ARG A 12 2.28 26.27 -4.33
N ARG A 13 2.88 25.11 -4.63
CA ARG A 13 2.27 24.04 -5.42
C ARG A 13 2.21 22.78 -4.58
N VAL A 14 1.14 22.01 -4.76
CA VAL A 14 1.01 20.66 -4.21
C VAL A 14 1.48 19.67 -5.26
N THR A 15 2.30 18.71 -4.86
CA THR A 15 2.88 17.66 -5.69
C THR A 15 2.25 16.32 -5.32
N VAL A 16 1.75 15.60 -6.32
CA VAL A 16 1.03 14.34 -6.13
C VAL A 16 1.60 13.28 -7.06
N LEU A 17 2.00 12.15 -6.50
CA LEU A 17 2.37 10.94 -7.23
C LEU A 17 1.24 9.93 -7.12
N THR A 18 0.75 9.41 -8.24
CA THR A 18 -0.28 8.36 -8.27
C THR A 18 0.25 7.11 -8.97
N ILE A 19 0.06 5.95 -8.36
CA ILE A 19 0.57 4.67 -8.86
C ILE A 19 -0.59 3.68 -9.00
N ASP A 20 -0.83 3.25 -10.23
CA ASP A 20 -1.89 2.32 -10.56
C ASP A 20 -1.60 0.89 -10.09
N GLY A 21 -2.67 0.09 -10.05
CA GLY A 21 -2.62 -1.35 -9.82
C GLY A 21 -2.03 -2.12 -11.01
N GLY A 22 -2.09 -3.45 -10.92
CA GLY A 22 -1.70 -4.32 -12.05
C GLY A 22 -0.91 -5.57 -11.70
N GLY A 23 -0.83 -5.96 -10.42
CA GLY A 23 -0.15 -7.18 -9.98
C GLY A 23 1.35 -7.14 -10.28
N ILE A 24 1.88 -8.20 -10.92
CA ILE A 24 3.30 -8.26 -11.29
C ILE A 24 3.75 -7.11 -12.22
N ARG A 25 2.81 -6.48 -12.93
CA ARG A 25 3.08 -5.31 -13.78
C ARG A 25 3.54 -4.08 -13.00
N GLY A 26 3.52 -4.11 -11.66
CA GLY A 26 4.14 -3.09 -10.81
C GLY A 26 5.61 -2.79 -11.10
N ILE A 27 6.32 -3.70 -11.77
CA ILE A 27 7.68 -3.46 -12.29
C ILE A 27 7.71 -2.29 -13.30
N ILE A 28 6.63 -2.06 -14.05
CA ILE A 28 6.54 -0.97 -15.03
C ILE A 28 6.60 0.39 -14.33
N PRO A 29 5.66 0.76 -13.42
CA PRO A 29 5.78 2.00 -12.68
C PRO A 29 7.04 2.00 -11.79
N GLY A 30 7.43 0.87 -11.19
CA GLY A 30 8.68 0.78 -10.41
C GLY A 30 9.93 1.19 -11.19
N THR A 31 10.01 0.84 -12.48
CA THR A 31 11.12 1.23 -13.36
C THR A 31 11.12 2.73 -13.66
N ILE A 32 9.94 3.31 -13.92
CA ILE A 32 9.80 4.77 -14.13
C ILE A 32 10.20 5.52 -12.87
N LEU A 33 9.72 5.07 -11.70
CA LEU A 33 10.05 5.66 -10.41
C LEU A 33 11.54 5.56 -10.10
N ALA A 34 12.19 4.44 -10.40
CA ALA A 34 13.63 4.26 -10.23
C ALA A 34 14.44 5.24 -11.10
N PHE A 35 13.99 5.48 -12.33
CA PHE A 35 14.61 6.48 -13.20
C PHE A 35 14.40 7.90 -12.67
N LEU A 36 13.18 8.23 -12.24
CA LEU A 36 12.86 9.54 -11.67
C LEU A 36 13.70 9.83 -10.42
N GLU A 37 13.73 8.90 -9.46
CA GLU A 37 14.50 9.04 -8.22
C GLU A 37 16.00 9.19 -8.52
N LYS A 38 16.52 8.44 -9.50
CA LYS A 38 17.91 8.61 -9.96
C LYS A 38 18.17 10.02 -10.49
N LYS A 39 17.23 10.60 -11.25
CA LYS A 39 17.37 11.97 -11.76
C LYS A 39 17.32 13.02 -10.65
N LEU A 40 16.50 12.81 -9.63
CA LEU A 40 16.49 13.67 -8.45
C LEU A 40 17.82 13.55 -7.67
N GLN A 41 18.37 12.35 -7.55
CA GLN A 41 19.66 12.12 -6.90
C GLN A 41 20.84 12.74 -7.65
N GLU A 42 20.80 12.76 -8.99
CA GLU A 42 21.79 13.46 -9.82
C GLU A 42 21.77 14.99 -9.60
N LEU A 43 20.62 15.55 -9.19
CA LEU A 43 20.45 16.99 -8.96
C LEU A 43 20.75 17.39 -7.52
N ASP A 44 20.20 16.66 -6.55
CA ASP A 44 20.15 17.09 -5.14
C ASP A 44 20.93 16.17 -4.19
N GLY A 45 21.52 15.09 -4.70
CA GLY A 45 22.41 14.19 -3.95
C GLY A 45 21.85 12.77 -3.75
N ALA A 46 22.75 11.83 -3.43
CA ALA A 46 22.45 10.39 -3.37
C ALA A 46 21.38 9.99 -2.34
N ASP A 47 21.14 10.83 -1.34
CA ASP A 47 20.16 10.59 -0.29
C ASP A 47 18.74 11.03 -0.65
N ALA A 48 18.55 11.74 -1.76
CA ALA A 48 17.23 12.13 -2.26
C ALA A 48 16.33 10.92 -2.50
N ARG A 49 15.08 11.00 -2.05
CA ARG A 49 14.03 9.98 -2.22
C ARG A 49 12.74 10.62 -2.68
N LEU A 50 11.88 9.85 -3.36
CA LEU A 50 10.60 10.37 -3.86
C LEU A 50 9.72 11.01 -2.76
N ALA A 51 9.74 10.47 -1.54
CA ALA A 51 9.00 11.02 -0.41
C ALA A 51 9.44 12.45 0.01
N ASP A 52 10.63 12.91 -0.42
CA ASP A 52 11.10 14.27 -0.14
C ASP A 52 10.48 15.32 -1.07
N TYR A 53 9.97 14.88 -2.23
CA TYR A 53 9.50 15.76 -3.31
C TYR A 53 8.00 15.73 -3.53
N PHE A 54 7.32 14.70 -3.04
CA PHE A 54 5.88 14.52 -3.21
C PHE A 54 5.15 14.73 -1.89
N ASP A 55 4.29 15.75 -1.85
CA ASP A 55 3.41 16.03 -0.71
C ASP A 55 2.44 14.87 -0.47
N TYR A 56 1.98 14.24 -1.56
CA TYR A 56 1.12 13.07 -1.55
C TYR A 56 1.64 11.94 -2.45
N ILE A 57 1.52 10.72 -1.96
CA ILE A 57 1.72 9.50 -2.75
C ILE A 57 0.46 8.64 -2.63
N ALA A 58 -0.25 8.41 -3.73
CA ALA A 58 -1.44 7.59 -3.79
C ALA A 58 -1.18 6.33 -4.59
N GLY A 59 -1.81 5.22 -4.20
CA GLY A 59 -1.77 4.03 -5.05
C GLY A 59 -2.78 2.96 -4.69
N THR A 60 -3.20 2.22 -5.71
CA THR A 60 -4.20 1.15 -5.60
C THR A 60 -3.53 -0.20 -5.83
N SER A 61 -3.89 -1.22 -5.04
CA SER A 61 -3.34 -2.58 -5.20
C SER A 61 -1.82 -2.62 -5.09
N THR A 62 -1.14 -3.24 -6.05
CA THR A 62 0.32 -3.17 -6.21
C THR A 62 0.86 -1.74 -6.07
N GLY A 63 0.17 -0.74 -6.64
CA GLY A 63 0.54 0.67 -6.47
C GLY A 63 0.44 1.14 -5.02
N GLY A 64 -0.55 0.67 -4.27
CA GLY A 64 -0.69 0.96 -2.83
C GLY A 64 0.42 0.31 -2.00
N LEU A 65 0.85 -0.91 -2.36
CA LEU A 65 2.03 -1.55 -1.75
C LEU A 65 3.31 -0.75 -2.05
N ILE A 66 3.49 -0.28 -3.28
CA ILE A 66 4.63 0.56 -3.67
C ILE A 66 4.60 1.88 -2.88
N THR A 67 3.44 2.52 -2.80
CA THR A 67 3.23 3.74 -1.98
C THR A 67 3.68 3.52 -0.55
N ALA A 68 3.27 2.43 0.10
CA ALA A 68 3.70 2.11 1.45
C ALA A 68 5.21 1.87 1.57
N MET A 69 5.83 1.15 0.62
CA MET A 69 7.28 0.93 0.60
C MET A 69 8.08 2.24 0.49
N LEU A 70 7.59 3.21 -0.28
CA LEU A 70 8.22 4.51 -0.49
C LEU A 70 7.98 5.50 0.66
N ALA A 71 6.95 5.28 1.49
CA ALA A 71 6.57 6.22 2.55
C ALA A 71 6.80 5.69 3.97
N ALA A 72 6.91 4.38 4.17
CA ALA A 72 7.19 3.80 5.48
C ALA A 72 8.60 4.20 5.96
N PRO A 73 8.76 4.65 7.22
CA PRO A 73 10.05 5.00 7.77
C PRO A 73 10.88 3.75 8.10
N ASP A 74 12.18 3.84 7.88
CA ASP A 74 13.17 2.96 8.51
C ASP A 74 13.62 3.53 9.87
N LYS A 75 14.68 2.94 10.44
CA LYS A 75 15.23 3.34 11.75
C LYS A 75 15.78 4.76 11.77
N ASP A 76 16.20 5.27 10.61
CA ASP A 76 16.81 6.58 10.44
C ASP A 76 15.77 7.62 9.97
N LYS A 77 14.47 7.28 10.01
CA LYS A 77 13.36 8.09 9.50
C LYS A 77 13.52 8.46 8.02
N ARG A 78 14.08 7.55 7.22
CA ARG A 78 14.13 7.62 5.76
C ARG A 78 13.20 6.56 5.15
N PRO A 79 12.77 6.73 3.89
CA PRO A 79 11.98 5.72 3.20
C PRO A 79 12.62 4.34 3.25
N LEU A 80 11.86 3.35 3.69
CA LEU A 80 12.27 1.95 3.80
C LEU A 80 12.83 1.41 2.47
N PHE A 81 12.23 1.84 1.35
CA PHE A 81 12.68 1.50 0.01
C PHE A 81 13.08 2.75 -0.77
N SER A 82 14.19 2.66 -1.49
CA SER A 82 14.40 3.48 -2.69
C SER A 82 13.58 2.90 -3.84
N ALA A 83 13.25 3.72 -4.83
CA ALA A 83 12.45 3.27 -5.96
C ALA A 83 13.11 2.13 -6.75
N LYS A 84 14.44 2.07 -6.78
CA LYS A 84 15.17 0.94 -7.38
C LYS A 84 14.86 -0.40 -6.69
N LYS A 85 14.76 -0.41 -5.36
CA LYS A 85 14.49 -1.63 -4.57
C LYS A 85 13.09 -2.19 -4.82
N ILE A 86 12.15 -1.39 -5.36
CA ILE A 86 10.82 -1.89 -5.76
C ILE A 86 10.95 -2.97 -6.83
N ASN A 87 11.79 -2.71 -7.85
CA ASN A 87 11.99 -3.67 -8.93
C ASN A 87 12.68 -4.94 -8.42
N GLU A 88 13.69 -4.80 -7.56
CA GLU A 88 14.38 -5.91 -6.90
C GLU A 88 13.37 -6.76 -6.10
N PHE A 89 12.48 -6.11 -5.33
CA PHE A 89 11.42 -6.78 -4.60
C PHE A 89 10.51 -7.63 -5.50
N TYR A 90 10.03 -7.08 -6.63
CA TYR A 90 9.16 -7.84 -7.54
C TYR A 90 9.91 -8.92 -8.32
N MET A 91 11.19 -8.73 -8.66
CA MET A 91 11.99 -9.76 -9.31
C MET A 91 12.24 -10.95 -8.39
N GLU A 92 12.53 -10.70 -7.11
CA GLU A 92 12.79 -11.75 -6.11
C GLU A 92 11.51 -12.46 -5.65
N ASN A 93 10.45 -11.70 -5.39
CA ASN A 93 9.25 -12.22 -4.72
C ASN A 93 8.11 -12.50 -5.71
N GLY A 94 8.15 -11.92 -6.92
CA GLY A 94 7.11 -12.02 -7.95
C GLY A 94 6.68 -13.45 -8.29
N PRO A 95 7.61 -14.40 -8.54
CA PRO A 95 7.24 -15.79 -8.83
C PRO A 95 6.46 -16.48 -7.71
N ARG A 96 6.68 -16.07 -6.45
CA ARG A 96 5.99 -16.62 -5.27
C ARG A 96 4.69 -15.88 -4.94
N ILE A 97 4.62 -14.58 -5.23
CA ILE A 97 3.42 -13.76 -5.07
C ILE A 97 2.40 -14.08 -6.17
N PHE A 98 2.88 -14.27 -7.41
CA PHE A 98 2.09 -14.52 -8.61
C PHE A 98 2.52 -15.81 -9.31
N PRO A 99 2.39 -16.99 -8.67
CA PRO A 99 2.78 -18.25 -9.30
C PRO A 99 2.02 -18.46 -10.61
N GLN A 100 2.76 -18.69 -11.70
CA GLN A 100 2.18 -19.13 -12.96
C GLN A 100 1.75 -20.59 -12.82
N ARG A 101 0.46 -20.86 -13.02
CA ARG A 101 -0.06 -22.23 -13.09
C ARG A 101 0.25 -22.79 -14.48
N SER A 102 1.20 -23.71 -14.58
CA SER A 102 1.40 -24.57 -15.75
C SER A 102 0.38 -25.72 -15.71
N TRP A 103 -0.86 -25.46 -16.13
CA TRP A 103 -1.89 -26.50 -16.23
C TRP A 103 -2.50 -26.53 -17.64
N PRO A 104 -2.86 -27.71 -18.18
CA PRO A 104 -3.55 -27.82 -19.47
C PRO A 104 -4.93 -27.14 -19.43
N ASP A 105 -5.35 -26.56 -20.56
CA ASP A 105 -6.54 -25.71 -20.71
C ASP A 105 -7.86 -26.31 -20.20
N LEU A 106 -8.00 -27.63 -20.17
CA LEU A 106 -9.21 -28.35 -19.74
C LEU A 106 -9.54 -28.22 -18.25
N VAL A 107 -8.58 -27.83 -17.39
CA VAL A 107 -8.78 -27.77 -15.93
C VAL A 107 -9.27 -26.37 -15.48
N ASN A 108 -9.15 -25.35 -16.33
CA ASN A 108 -9.47 -23.97 -15.97
C ASN A 108 -10.97 -23.73 -15.72
N THR A 109 -11.87 -24.41 -16.43
CA THR A 109 -13.33 -24.21 -16.30
C THR A 109 -13.90 -24.74 -14.98
N LEU A 110 -13.26 -25.72 -14.36
CA LEU A 110 -13.75 -26.36 -13.12
C LEU A 110 -13.27 -25.65 -11.84
N ILE A 111 -12.21 -24.85 -11.92
CA ILE A 111 -11.58 -24.23 -10.74
C ILE A 111 -12.07 -22.80 -10.50
N GLU A 112 -12.62 -22.09 -11.50
CA GLU A 112 -13.28 -20.79 -11.26
C GLU A 112 -14.43 -20.87 -10.24
N ILE A 113 -14.99 -22.06 -10.03
CA ILE A 113 -16.06 -22.32 -9.05
C ILE A 113 -15.51 -22.56 -7.63
N LYS A 114 -14.19 -22.76 -7.45
CA LYS A 114 -13.55 -23.10 -6.16
C LYS A 114 -12.52 -22.04 -5.72
N GLY A 115 -13.02 -20.86 -5.34
CA GLY A 115 -12.28 -19.91 -4.50
C GLY A 115 -11.10 -19.16 -5.17
N PRO A 116 -10.38 -18.32 -4.40
CA PRO A 116 -9.40 -17.38 -4.94
C PRO A 116 -8.20 -18.08 -5.60
N LYS A 117 -7.66 -17.45 -6.66
CA LYS A 117 -6.54 -17.96 -7.47
C LYS A 117 -5.24 -18.13 -6.67
N TYR A 118 -5.06 -17.34 -5.60
CA TYR A 118 -3.90 -17.36 -4.71
C TYR A 118 -4.32 -17.47 -3.24
N ASP A 119 -3.57 -18.23 -2.44
CA ASP A 119 -3.85 -18.37 -1.00
C ASP A 119 -3.52 -17.09 -0.21
N GLY A 120 -2.73 -16.19 -0.80
CA GLY A 120 -2.29 -14.92 -0.23
C GLY A 120 -1.33 -15.04 0.95
N LYS A 121 -0.98 -16.25 1.40
CA LYS A 121 -0.20 -16.44 2.64
C LYS A 121 1.20 -15.86 2.51
N PHE A 122 1.86 -16.12 1.38
CA PHE A 122 3.21 -15.62 1.14
C PHE A 122 3.24 -14.08 1.07
N LEU A 123 2.32 -13.49 0.30
CA LEU A 123 2.23 -12.03 0.18
C LEU A 123 1.95 -11.38 1.53
N ARG A 124 0.97 -11.88 2.29
CA ARG A 124 0.64 -11.39 3.64
C ARG A 124 1.84 -11.43 4.56
N SER A 125 2.50 -12.60 4.66
CA SER A 125 3.69 -12.76 5.50
C SER A 125 4.83 -11.84 5.08
N LYS A 126 5.05 -11.64 3.77
CA LYS A 126 6.09 -10.76 3.26
C LYS A 126 5.79 -9.29 3.57
N ILE A 127 4.56 -8.84 3.37
CA ILE A 127 4.14 -7.47 3.70
C ILE A 127 4.27 -7.21 5.21
N GLN A 128 3.79 -8.14 6.05
CA GLN A 128 3.91 -8.05 7.51
C GLN A 128 5.38 -8.00 7.96
N SER A 129 6.24 -8.81 7.35
CA SER A 129 7.68 -8.79 7.65
C SER A 129 8.36 -7.49 7.23
N LEU A 130 7.91 -6.85 6.14
CA LEU A 130 8.51 -5.61 5.64
C LEU A 130 8.07 -4.39 6.43
N LEU A 131 6.77 -4.28 6.71
CA LEU A 131 6.18 -3.10 7.34
C LEU A 131 6.02 -3.24 8.85
N GLY A 132 6.29 -4.42 9.41
CA GLY A 132 6.28 -4.66 10.85
C GLY A 132 5.02 -4.15 11.53
N THR A 133 5.23 -3.32 12.55
CA THR A 133 4.18 -2.66 13.34
C THR A 133 3.92 -1.22 12.90
N THR A 134 4.46 -0.78 11.77
CA THR A 134 4.29 0.60 11.27
C THR A 134 2.81 0.87 11.00
N ARG A 135 2.32 2.00 11.51
CA ARG A 135 0.95 2.49 11.33
C ARG A 135 0.87 3.62 10.30
N MET A 136 -0.35 3.92 9.86
CA MET A 136 -0.63 4.93 8.84
C MET A 136 -0.10 6.32 9.20
N HIS A 137 -0.20 6.74 10.46
CA HIS A 137 0.26 8.07 10.87
C HIS A 137 1.80 8.24 10.86
N GLU A 138 2.55 7.14 10.83
CA GLU A 138 4.02 7.13 10.90
C GLU A 138 4.68 7.34 9.52
N THR A 139 3.90 7.39 8.44
CA THR A 139 4.44 7.55 7.07
C THR A 139 5.08 8.92 6.86
N LEU A 140 6.20 8.93 6.13
CA LEU A 140 7.01 10.11 5.87
C LEU A 140 6.39 11.11 4.88
N ALA A 141 5.56 10.64 3.97
CA ALA A 141 4.75 11.45 3.06
C ALA A 141 3.26 11.17 3.31
N ASN A 142 2.37 12.09 2.90
CA ASN A 142 0.93 11.82 3.02
C ASN A 142 0.55 10.74 2.00
N ILE A 143 0.16 9.58 2.48
CA ILE A 143 -0.28 8.50 1.60
C ILE A 143 -1.80 8.46 1.46
N VAL A 144 -2.27 7.97 0.32
CA VAL A 144 -3.69 7.68 0.08
C VAL A 144 -3.81 6.30 -0.56
N ILE A 145 -4.36 5.35 0.18
CA ILE A 145 -4.53 3.97 -0.26
C ILE A 145 -6.02 3.62 -0.19
N PRO A 146 -6.69 3.49 -1.35
CA PRO A 146 -8.08 3.08 -1.41
C PRO A 146 -8.21 1.56 -1.24
N THR A 147 -9.25 1.16 -0.50
CA THR A 147 -9.73 -0.22 -0.34
C THR A 147 -11.26 -0.24 -0.43
N PHE A 148 -11.85 -1.43 -0.53
CA PHE A 148 -13.29 -1.61 -0.55
C PHE A 148 -13.72 -2.48 0.63
N ASP A 149 -14.60 -1.97 1.50
CA ASP A 149 -15.19 -2.73 2.60
C ASP A 149 -16.32 -3.61 2.06
N VAL A 150 -16.06 -4.91 1.97
CA VAL A 150 -16.98 -5.91 1.42
C VAL A 150 -18.15 -6.16 2.38
N LYS A 151 -17.97 -5.95 3.70
CA LYS A 151 -19.05 -6.16 4.67
C LYS A 151 -20.11 -5.06 4.55
N ASN A 152 -19.68 -3.82 4.41
CA ASN A 152 -20.57 -2.66 4.33
C ASN A 152 -20.83 -2.20 2.88
N LEU A 153 -20.25 -2.88 1.88
CA LEU A 153 -20.36 -2.59 0.46
C LEU A 153 -20.03 -1.13 0.10
N GLN A 154 -18.96 -0.59 0.70
CA GLN A 154 -18.58 0.81 0.54
C GLN A 154 -17.06 0.98 0.34
N PRO A 155 -16.64 2.02 -0.40
CA PRO A 155 -15.23 2.39 -0.46
C PRO A 155 -14.72 2.80 0.92
N THR A 156 -13.50 2.39 1.26
CA THR A 156 -12.77 2.85 2.44
C THR A 156 -11.43 3.41 1.99
N ILE A 157 -11.13 4.65 2.35
CA ILE A 157 -9.86 5.29 2.02
C ILE A 157 -9.04 5.37 3.30
N PHE A 158 -7.83 4.81 3.25
CA PHE A 158 -6.82 5.00 4.28
C PHE A 158 -5.89 6.11 3.85
N SER A 159 -5.79 7.18 4.64
CA SER A 159 -4.84 8.25 4.41
C SER A 159 -4.10 8.63 5.68
N THR A 160 -2.87 9.14 5.55
CA THR A 160 -2.08 9.65 6.69
C THR A 160 -2.85 10.75 7.42
N PHE A 161 -3.52 11.63 6.68
CA PHE A 161 -4.32 12.72 7.23
C PHE A 161 -5.47 12.23 8.09
N ASP A 162 -6.21 11.23 7.62
CA ASP A 162 -7.29 10.62 8.39
C ASP A 162 -6.75 9.89 9.62
N ALA A 163 -5.62 9.20 9.50
CA ALA A 163 -5.00 8.48 10.61
C ALA A 163 -4.53 9.43 11.74
N GLN A 164 -4.09 10.65 11.40
CA GLN A 164 -3.70 11.66 12.38
C GLN A 164 -4.88 12.29 13.12
N THR A 165 -6.08 12.26 12.53
CA THR A 165 -7.28 12.94 13.08
C THR A 165 -8.33 11.96 13.61
N MET A 166 -8.27 10.70 13.19
CA MET A 166 -9.24 9.65 13.54
C MET A 166 -8.49 8.37 13.95
N PRO A 167 -8.36 8.08 15.27
CA PRO A 167 -7.62 6.90 15.76
C PRO A 167 -8.06 5.57 15.14
N LEU A 168 -9.36 5.44 14.84
CA LEU A 168 -9.92 4.24 14.21
C LEU A 168 -9.45 4.02 12.75
N LYS A 169 -8.92 5.06 12.08
CA LYS A 169 -8.33 4.95 10.74
C LYS A 169 -6.82 4.77 10.76
N ASP A 170 -6.19 4.80 11.93
CA ASP A 170 -4.76 4.56 12.11
C ASP A 170 -4.41 3.06 12.14
N ALA A 171 -4.70 2.40 11.02
CA ALA A 171 -4.44 0.97 10.83
C ALA A 171 -2.95 0.66 10.71
N LEU A 172 -2.58 -0.62 10.92
CA LEU A 172 -1.28 -1.11 10.50
C LEU A 172 -1.15 -0.96 8.98
N LEU A 173 -0.03 -0.40 8.53
CA LEU A 173 0.23 -0.19 7.11
C LEU A 173 0.26 -1.52 6.36
N SER A 174 0.67 -2.61 7.03
CA SER A 174 0.60 -3.97 6.51
C SER A 174 -0.84 -4.43 6.23
N ASP A 175 -1.79 -4.16 7.12
CA ASP A 175 -3.20 -4.51 6.93
C ASP A 175 -3.83 -3.73 5.77
N VAL A 176 -3.49 -2.45 5.65
CA VAL A 176 -3.93 -1.60 4.53
C VAL A 176 -3.35 -2.11 3.21
N CYS A 177 -2.06 -2.46 3.17
CA CYS A 177 -1.40 -3.02 1.98
C CYS A 177 -1.99 -4.36 1.56
N ILE A 178 -2.25 -5.25 2.51
CA ILE A 178 -2.89 -6.54 2.23
C ILE A 178 -4.29 -6.31 1.67
N SER A 179 -5.05 -5.38 2.26
CA SER A 179 -6.41 -5.05 1.84
C SER A 179 -6.48 -4.48 0.43
N THR A 180 -5.63 -3.51 0.10
CA THR A 180 -5.61 -2.92 -1.24
C THR A 180 -5.08 -3.92 -2.27
N SER A 181 -4.16 -4.82 -1.89
CA SER A 181 -3.61 -5.84 -2.78
C SER A 181 -4.55 -7.04 -2.99
N ALA A 182 -5.58 -7.19 -2.15
CA ALA A 182 -6.55 -8.28 -2.22
C ALA A 182 -7.57 -8.07 -3.35
N ALA A 183 -7.09 -8.13 -4.60
CA ALA A 183 -7.94 -8.18 -5.80
C ALA A 183 -8.80 -9.46 -5.81
N THR A 184 -9.67 -9.62 -6.82
CA THR A 184 -10.52 -10.81 -7.06
C THR A 184 -9.78 -12.16 -7.00
N TYR A 185 -8.45 -12.15 -7.09
CA TYR A 185 -7.58 -13.31 -7.01
C TYR A 185 -7.14 -13.71 -5.60
N LEU A 186 -7.42 -12.92 -4.56
CA LEU A 186 -6.98 -13.10 -3.18
C LEU A 186 -8.16 -13.03 -2.20
N PRO A 187 -8.11 -13.77 -1.07
CA PRO A 187 -9.17 -13.71 -0.07
C PRO A 187 -9.22 -12.32 0.58
N ALA A 188 -10.43 -11.87 0.88
CA ALA A 188 -10.66 -10.64 1.66
C ALA A 188 -9.84 -10.65 2.96
N HIS A 189 -9.40 -9.46 3.38
CA HIS A 189 -8.60 -9.28 4.58
C HIS A 189 -9.45 -8.76 5.71
N PHE A 190 -9.39 -9.43 6.86
CA PHE A 190 -10.09 -9.01 8.06
C PHE A 190 -9.07 -8.52 9.09
N PHE A 191 -9.25 -7.31 9.58
CA PHE A 191 -8.43 -6.76 10.66
C PHE A 191 -9.24 -5.81 11.53
N GLN A 192 -8.65 -5.46 12.68
CA GLN A 192 -9.27 -4.59 13.67
C GLN A 192 -8.35 -3.43 14.01
N THR A 193 -8.89 -2.22 14.00
CA THR A 193 -8.24 -1.05 14.59
C THR A 193 -8.86 -0.76 15.95
N LYS A 194 -8.03 -0.29 16.88
CA LYS A 194 -8.45 0.07 18.24
C LYS A 194 -8.08 1.52 18.49
N ASP A 195 -8.97 2.23 19.17
CA ASP A 195 -8.59 3.49 19.81
C ASP A 195 -7.81 3.18 21.10
N GLU A 196 -6.54 3.59 21.16
CA GLU A 196 -5.69 3.39 22.35
C GLU A 196 -6.02 4.39 23.48
N ALA A 197 -6.78 5.46 23.19
CA ALA A 197 -7.13 6.49 24.15
C ALA A 197 -8.33 6.11 25.04
N ASP A 198 -9.14 5.14 24.64
CA ASP A 198 -10.38 4.77 25.34
C ASP A 198 -10.23 3.41 26.05
N LYS A 199 -9.74 3.46 27.29
CA LYS A 199 -9.52 2.27 28.13
C LYS A 199 -10.81 1.65 28.68
N ASP A 200 -11.93 2.38 28.64
CA ASP A 200 -13.20 1.96 29.23
C ASP A 200 -14.29 1.65 28.19
N THR A 201 -14.15 2.13 26.95
CA THR A 201 -14.91 1.65 25.79
C THR A 201 -13.98 1.43 24.61
N ALA A 202 -13.38 0.24 24.49
CA ALA A 202 -12.57 -0.11 23.32
C ALA A 202 -13.43 -0.04 22.05
N SER A 203 -13.41 1.10 21.36
CA SER A 203 -14.01 1.24 20.05
C SER A 203 -13.12 0.48 19.06
N VAL A 204 -13.69 -0.58 18.48
CA VAL A 204 -13.00 -1.46 17.55
C VAL A 204 -13.63 -1.33 16.17
N SER A 205 -12.90 -0.82 15.19
CA SER A 205 -13.36 -0.90 13.80
C SER A 205 -12.99 -2.26 13.23
N LYS A 206 -13.97 -3.00 12.74
CA LYS A 206 -13.77 -4.27 12.02
C LYS A 206 -13.75 -3.96 10.53
N ASN A 207 -12.57 -4.01 9.93
CA ASN A 207 -12.41 -3.78 8.50
C ASN A 207 -12.38 -5.12 7.78
N PHE A 208 -13.21 -5.26 6.75
CA PHE A 208 -13.22 -6.44 5.89
C PHE A 208 -13.05 -6.00 4.44
N SER A 209 -11.82 -5.98 3.96
CA SER A 209 -11.47 -5.23 2.76
C SER A 209 -10.84 -6.02 1.62
N GLN A 210 -11.12 -5.55 0.41
CA GLN A 210 -10.56 -5.99 -0.86
C GLN A 210 -10.13 -4.79 -1.73
N SER A 211 -9.43 -5.06 -2.84
CA SER A 211 -9.07 -4.06 -3.85
C SER A 211 -10.29 -3.61 -4.64
N PHE A 212 -10.23 -2.40 -5.22
CA PHE A 212 -11.14 -2.02 -6.29
C PHE A 212 -10.83 -2.87 -7.53
N THR A 213 -11.86 -3.34 -8.23
CA THR A 213 -11.71 -4.01 -9.53
C THR A 213 -11.24 -2.99 -10.57
N GLU A 214 -10.16 -3.30 -11.30
CA GLU A 214 -9.84 -2.67 -12.60
C GLU A 214 -10.88 -3.08 -13.65
#